data_AF-A0AAU7R437-F1
#
_entry.id   AF-A0AAU7R437-F1
#
_cell.length_a   1.000
_cell.length_b   1.000
_cell.length_c   1.000
_cell.angle_alpha   90.00
_cell.angle_beta   90.00
_cell.angle_gamma   90.00
#
_symmetry.space_group_name_H-M   'P 1'
#
loop_
_entity.id
_entity.type
_entity.pdbx_description
1 polymer ?
#
loop_
_entity_poly.entity_id
_entity_poly.type
_entity_poly.pdbx_seq_one_letter_code
_entity_poly.pdbx_strand_id
1 'polypeptide(L)'
;MNNVKRRNRALLTVAALIAATVGASIFLQPAAHGEKPSSLRDQVLRHEQLVADCMKSRGFDYSVGVPRDLIVEEARAAAEAKGGDVKAAVIEATEASRNHASDPNELIVAQLSPERQRAWGDALWGTDESSGCFDSTLQAAARVDLDAGLERAEAIFAQAKSDPSVQAAENDYLACMAAHRHQIRSIDSFYEYVGLQAEKLSTEAGQELSDAAYAHHADCSKPYNERFNDVHRKLLGGK
;
A
#
# COMPACT_ATOMS: atom_id res chain seq x y z
N MET A 1 -22.50 16.24 -20.55
CA MET A 1 -21.92 15.18 -19.69
C MET A 1 -22.87 14.95 -18.51
N ASN A 2 -23.56 13.80 -18.46
CA ASN A 2 -24.73 13.59 -17.58
C ASN A 2 -24.37 13.57 -16.08
N ASN A 3 -25.08 14.38 -15.29
CA ASN A 3 -24.89 14.57 -13.83
C ASN A 3 -25.04 13.29 -12.99
N VAL A 4 -25.62 12.23 -13.55
CA VAL A 4 -25.72 10.90 -12.92
C VAL A 4 -24.36 10.17 -12.89
N LYS A 5 -23.49 10.38 -13.90
CA LYS A 5 -22.14 9.78 -13.94
C LYS A 5 -21.16 10.42 -12.93
N ARG A 6 -21.41 11.67 -12.49
CA ARG A 6 -20.61 12.33 -11.43
C ARG A 6 -20.98 11.85 -10.02
N ARG A 7 -22.26 11.62 -9.75
CA ARG A 7 -22.74 11.17 -8.43
C ARG A 7 -22.30 9.74 -8.09
N ASN A 8 -22.25 8.85 -9.08
CA ASN A 8 -21.81 7.47 -8.84
C ASN A 8 -20.27 7.33 -8.74
N ARG A 9 -19.50 8.24 -9.35
CA ARG A 9 -18.04 8.30 -9.11
C ARG A 9 -17.72 8.73 -7.69
N ALA A 10 -18.40 9.76 -7.16
CA ALA A 10 -18.15 10.27 -5.81
C ALA A 10 -18.38 9.25 -4.68
N LEU A 11 -19.31 8.30 -4.85
CA LEU A 11 -19.55 7.23 -3.87
C LEU A 11 -18.56 6.06 -3.98
N LEU A 12 -17.96 5.84 -5.15
CA LEU A 12 -16.94 4.80 -5.36
C LEU A 12 -15.53 5.28 -5.01
N THR A 13 -15.24 6.58 -5.09
CA THR A 13 -13.91 7.12 -4.73
C THR A 13 -13.65 7.07 -3.21
N VAL A 14 -14.69 7.21 -2.38
CA VAL A 14 -14.54 7.15 -0.91
C VAL A 14 -14.26 5.72 -0.43
N ALA A 15 -14.79 4.70 -1.12
CA ALA A 15 -14.49 3.30 -0.82
C ALA A 15 -13.14 2.84 -1.41
N ALA A 16 -12.69 3.46 -2.51
CA ALA A 16 -11.38 3.16 -3.13
C ALA A 16 -10.19 3.82 -2.43
N LEU A 17 -10.40 4.88 -1.63
CA LEU A 17 -9.32 5.50 -0.84
C LEU A 17 -8.85 4.63 0.33
N ILE A 18 -9.57 3.58 0.71
CA ILE A 18 -9.15 2.60 1.71
C ILE A 18 -8.04 1.67 1.15
N ALA A 19 -7.81 1.66 -0.16
CA ALA A 19 -6.81 0.82 -0.84
C ALA A 19 -5.54 1.58 -1.29
N ALA A 20 -5.34 2.83 -0.87
CA ALA A 20 -4.08 3.55 -1.08
C ALA A 20 -3.07 3.26 0.05
N THR A 21 -2.85 1.99 0.33
CA THR A 21 -1.83 1.45 1.26
C THR A 21 -0.39 1.66 0.78
N VAL A 22 -0.14 2.47 -0.26
CA VAL A 22 1.22 2.73 -0.74
C VAL A 22 1.94 3.76 0.15
N GLY A 23 1.22 4.77 0.67
CA GLY A 23 1.82 5.79 1.54
C GLY A 23 2.28 5.25 2.90
N ALA A 24 1.49 4.34 3.49
CA ALA A 24 1.85 3.67 4.74
C ALA A 24 2.99 2.65 4.55
N SER A 25 3.04 1.96 3.41
CA SER A 25 4.05 0.92 3.13
C SER A 25 5.47 1.48 3.03
N ILE A 26 5.66 2.72 2.58
CA ILE A 26 6.98 3.37 2.48
C ILE A 26 7.48 3.80 3.86
N PHE A 27 6.60 4.25 4.75
CA PHE A 27 6.96 4.59 6.13
C PHE A 27 7.31 3.41 7.01
N LEU A 28 6.71 2.26 6.72
CA LEU A 28 6.76 1.08 7.57
C LEU A 28 7.78 0.06 7.09
N GLN A 29 8.44 0.31 5.95
CA GLN A 29 9.69 -0.35 5.62
C GLN A 29 10.78 0.21 6.54
N PRO A 30 11.34 -0.60 7.45
CA PRO A 30 12.50 -0.18 8.20
C PRO A 30 13.58 0.15 7.17
N ALA A 31 14.04 1.40 7.14
CA ALA A 31 15.29 1.71 6.48
C ALA A 31 16.33 0.73 7.06
N ALA A 32 16.74 -0.24 6.24
CA ALA A 32 17.85 -1.16 6.43
C ALA A 32 18.28 -1.39 7.89
N HIS A 33 17.87 -2.53 8.46
CA HIS A 33 18.55 -3.21 9.58
C HIS A 33 19.12 -2.30 10.69
N GLY A 34 18.33 -2.02 11.73
CA GLY A 34 18.89 -1.46 12.99
C GLY A 34 17.93 -0.65 13.85
N GLU A 35 16.78 -0.22 13.32
CA GLU A 35 15.78 0.47 14.12
C GLU A 35 14.99 -0.50 15.02
N LYS A 36 14.88 -0.16 16.30
CA LYS A 36 14.11 -0.92 17.28
C LYS A 36 12.62 -0.76 16.98
N PRO A 37 11.75 -1.77 17.11
CA PRO A 37 10.30 -1.66 16.91
C PRO A 37 9.63 -0.48 17.66
N SER A 38 10.21 -0.05 18.78
CA SER A 38 9.79 1.14 19.52
C SER A 38 9.96 2.47 18.76
N SER A 39 10.74 2.53 17.67
CA SER A 39 10.89 3.73 16.83
C SER A 39 9.72 3.93 15.87
N LEU A 40 9.06 2.84 15.43
CA LEU A 40 7.96 2.89 14.46
C LEU A 40 6.75 3.62 15.03
N ARG A 41 6.33 3.25 16.26
CA ARG A 41 5.21 3.92 16.94
C ARG A 41 5.48 5.39 17.20
N ASP A 42 6.67 5.72 17.67
CA ASP A 42 7.04 7.11 17.94
C ASP A 42 7.05 7.95 16.66
N GLN A 43 7.48 7.38 15.53
CA GLN A 43 7.49 8.06 14.24
C GLN A 43 6.07 8.29 13.71
N VAL A 44 5.22 7.25 13.76
CA VAL A 44 3.82 7.36 13.34
C VAL A 44 3.06 8.36 14.22
N LEU A 45 3.19 8.28 15.55
CA LEU A 45 2.52 9.24 16.45
C LEU A 45 3.03 10.68 16.26
N ARG A 46 4.31 10.85 15.91
CA ARG A 46 4.85 12.16 15.52
C ARG A 46 4.22 12.67 14.22
N HIS A 47 4.07 11.80 13.22
CA HIS A 47 3.42 12.15 11.95
C HIS A 47 1.98 12.56 12.19
N GLU A 48 1.21 11.74 12.90
CA GLU A 48 -0.17 12.02 13.30
C GLU A 48 -0.30 13.37 14.03
N GLN A 49 0.65 13.71 14.91
CA GLN A 49 0.65 15.00 15.60
C GLN A 49 0.89 16.18 14.64
N LEU A 50 1.81 16.03 13.68
CA LEU A 50 2.07 17.06 12.66
C LEU A 50 0.87 17.22 11.72
N VAL A 51 0.21 16.12 11.37
CA VAL A 51 -1.05 16.13 10.62
C VAL A 51 -2.12 16.89 11.41
N ALA A 52 -2.26 16.61 12.71
CA ALA A 52 -3.23 17.30 13.56
C ALA A 52 -2.99 18.81 13.61
N ASP A 53 -1.73 19.24 13.74
CA ASP A 53 -1.36 20.65 13.75
C ASP A 53 -1.65 21.33 12.39
N CYS A 54 -1.35 20.64 11.28
CA CYS A 54 -1.67 21.12 9.95
C CYS A 54 -3.19 21.23 9.73
N MET A 55 -3.96 20.21 10.11
CA MET A 55 -5.42 20.20 9.98
C MET A 55 -6.06 21.32 10.79
N LYS A 56 -5.56 21.54 12.02
CA LYS A 56 -5.98 22.67 12.86
C LYS A 56 -5.72 24.01 12.19
N SER A 57 -4.55 24.19 11.55
CA SER A 57 -4.25 25.42 10.79
C SER A 57 -5.19 25.64 9.60
N ARG A 58 -5.74 24.56 9.04
CA ARG A 58 -6.76 24.57 7.97
C ARG A 58 -8.20 24.66 8.49
N GLY A 59 -8.41 24.81 9.80
CA GLY A 59 -9.74 24.98 10.42
C GLY A 59 -10.53 23.69 10.60
N PHE A 60 -9.83 22.56 10.68
CA PHE A 60 -10.41 21.24 10.89
C PHE A 60 -9.86 20.58 12.15
N ASP A 61 -10.72 19.87 12.87
CA ASP A 61 -10.31 19.00 13.96
C ASP A 61 -9.76 17.69 13.38
N TYR A 62 -8.73 17.17 14.04
CA TYR A 62 -8.10 15.88 13.74
C TYR A 62 -7.60 15.28 15.05
N SER A 63 -7.98 14.03 15.30
CA SER A 63 -7.57 13.27 16.48
C SER A 63 -6.40 12.39 16.14
N VAL A 64 -5.29 12.55 16.86
CA VAL A 64 -4.14 11.65 16.81
C VAL A 64 -4.58 10.25 17.26
N GLY A 65 -4.34 9.27 16.41
CA GLY A 65 -4.68 7.87 16.67
C GLY A 65 -3.49 6.94 16.47
N VAL A 66 -3.63 5.70 16.93
CA VAL A 66 -2.76 4.60 16.49
C VAL A 66 -3.46 3.94 15.30
N PRO A 67 -2.93 4.06 14.07
CA PRO A 67 -3.50 3.38 12.92
C PRO A 67 -3.49 1.86 13.14
N ARG A 68 -4.55 1.18 12.68
CA ARG A 68 -4.63 -0.30 12.79
C ARG A 68 -3.45 -0.97 12.09
N ASP A 69 -3.00 -0.40 10.97
CA ASP A 69 -1.86 -0.91 10.20
C ASP A 69 -0.58 -0.92 11.03
N LEU A 70 -0.35 0.10 11.87
CA LEU A 70 0.82 0.14 12.75
C LEU A 70 0.86 -1.08 13.70
N ILE A 71 -0.27 -1.56 14.19
CA ILE A 71 -0.32 -2.74 15.08
C ILE A 71 0.18 -3.99 14.34
N VAL A 72 -0.19 -4.13 13.07
CA VAL A 72 0.24 -5.24 12.21
C VAL A 72 1.73 -5.11 11.86
N GLU A 73 2.20 -3.89 11.60
CA GLU A 73 3.62 -3.59 11.37
C GLU A 73 4.51 -3.87 12.57
N GLU A 74 4.11 -3.45 13.76
CA GLU A 74 4.81 -3.74 15.00
C GLU A 74 4.91 -5.26 15.25
N ALA A 75 3.83 -6.01 14.98
CA ALA A 75 3.81 -7.46 15.14
C ALA A 75 4.76 -8.17 14.16
N ARG A 76 4.75 -7.76 12.88
CA ARG A 76 5.73 -8.25 11.89
C ARG A 76 7.16 -7.96 12.32
N ALA A 77 7.47 -6.70 12.64
CA ALA A 77 8.82 -6.29 13.01
C ALA A 77 9.32 -7.04 14.26
N ALA A 78 8.42 -7.28 15.24
CA ALA A 78 8.74 -8.07 16.42
C ALA A 78 8.98 -9.56 16.10
N ALA A 79 8.23 -10.15 15.17
CA ALA A 79 8.45 -11.52 14.72
C ALA A 79 9.77 -11.66 13.96
N GLU A 80 10.07 -10.74 13.04
CA GLU A 80 11.33 -10.69 12.30
C GLU A 80 12.54 -10.57 13.24
N ALA A 81 12.48 -9.64 14.20
CA ALA A 81 13.56 -9.43 15.16
C ALA A 81 13.85 -10.66 16.05
N LYS A 82 12.85 -11.52 16.25
CA LYS A 82 12.96 -12.76 17.05
C LYS A 82 13.25 -13.99 16.18
N GLY A 83 13.30 -13.86 14.86
CA GLY A 83 13.37 -15.00 13.93
C GLY A 83 12.14 -15.92 14.00
N GLY A 84 10.98 -15.38 14.36
CA GLY A 84 9.72 -16.11 14.50
C GLY A 84 8.94 -16.21 13.19
N ASP A 85 7.76 -16.85 13.25
CA ASP A 85 6.84 -16.94 12.11
C ASP A 85 6.13 -15.60 11.88
N VAL A 86 6.64 -14.83 10.92
CA VAL A 86 6.10 -13.53 10.51
C VAL A 86 4.66 -13.65 10.01
N LYS A 87 4.32 -14.72 9.28
CA LYS A 87 2.99 -14.89 8.70
C LYS A 87 1.96 -15.11 9.81
N ALA A 88 2.28 -15.97 10.78
CA ALA A 88 1.41 -16.19 11.93
C ALA A 88 1.21 -14.90 12.75
N ALA A 89 2.28 -14.15 13.01
CA ALA A 89 2.22 -12.89 13.74
C ALA A 89 1.36 -11.82 13.04
N VAL A 90 1.48 -11.69 11.71
CA VAL A 90 0.66 -10.76 10.92
C VAL A 90 -0.82 -11.15 10.95
N ILE A 91 -1.15 -12.43 10.84
CA ILE A 91 -2.55 -12.91 10.91
C ILE A 91 -3.15 -12.59 12.28
N GLU A 92 -2.46 -12.95 13.36
CA GLU A 92 -2.92 -12.70 14.73
C GLU A 92 -3.12 -11.20 14.99
N ALA A 93 -2.17 -10.35 14.59
CA ALA A 93 -2.27 -8.91 14.76
C ALA A 93 -3.40 -8.29 13.93
N THR A 94 -3.64 -8.82 12.72
CA THR A 94 -4.75 -8.39 11.86
C THR A 94 -6.10 -8.73 12.51
N GLU A 95 -6.22 -9.90 13.14
CA GLU A 95 -7.44 -10.27 13.87
C GLU A 95 -7.62 -9.40 15.11
N ALA A 96 -6.55 -9.16 15.87
CA ALA A 96 -6.58 -8.30 17.06
C ALA A 96 -6.94 -6.84 16.73
N SER A 97 -6.44 -6.30 15.61
CA SER A 97 -6.68 -4.90 15.21
C SER A 97 -8.12 -4.65 14.74
N ARG A 98 -8.89 -5.68 14.37
CA ARG A 98 -10.32 -5.54 14.03
C ARG A 98 -11.17 -5.06 15.19
N ASN A 99 -10.75 -5.37 16.42
CA ASN A 99 -11.43 -4.92 17.64
C ASN A 99 -10.99 -3.51 18.08
N HIS A 100 -10.02 -2.91 17.39
CA HIS A 100 -9.64 -1.54 17.65
C HIS A 100 -10.81 -0.63 17.28
N ALA A 101 -11.16 0.32 18.16
CA ALA A 101 -12.28 1.24 17.91
C ALA A 101 -12.15 1.92 16.54
N SER A 102 -13.28 2.29 15.93
CA SER A 102 -13.34 3.08 14.70
C SER A 102 -12.40 4.27 14.78
N ASP A 103 -11.81 4.67 13.64
CA ASP A 103 -10.93 5.84 13.60
C ASP A 103 -11.69 7.06 14.19
N PRO A 104 -11.19 7.70 15.26
CA PRO A 104 -11.85 8.86 15.86
C PRO A 104 -12.10 10.00 14.85
N ASN A 105 -11.33 10.06 13.77
CA ASN A 105 -11.54 11.03 12.69
C ASN A 105 -12.80 10.73 11.87
N GLU A 106 -13.23 9.47 11.74
CA GLU A 106 -14.51 9.14 11.10
C GLU A 106 -15.68 9.77 11.84
N LEU A 107 -15.62 9.79 13.18
CA LEU A 107 -16.66 10.41 14.02
C LEU A 107 -16.65 11.93 13.89
N ILE A 108 -15.48 12.55 13.77
CA ILE A 108 -15.32 13.98 13.52
C ILE A 108 -15.94 14.34 12.16
N VAL A 109 -15.57 13.60 11.10
CA VAL A 109 -16.05 13.83 9.74
C VAL A 109 -17.55 13.58 9.62
N ALA A 110 -18.08 12.54 10.26
CA ALA A 110 -19.51 12.22 10.23
C ALA A 110 -20.40 13.33 10.79
N GLN A 111 -19.87 14.19 11.68
CA GLN A 111 -20.58 15.34 12.24
C GLN A 111 -20.54 16.59 11.35
N LEU A 112 -19.72 16.58 10.29
CA LEU A 112 -19.60 17.70 9.36
C LEU A 112 -20.72 17.67 8.29
N SER A 113 -21.05 18.84 7.75
CA SER A 113 -21.89 18.92 6.54
C SER A 113 -21.15 18.31 5.34
N PRO A 114 -21.86 17.86 4.28
CA PRO A 114 -21.22 17.25 3.11
C PRO A 114 -20.15 18.13 2.45
N GLU A 115 -20.34 19.44 2.44
CA GLU A 115 -19.35 20.41 1.94
C GLU A 115 -18.10 20.42 2.81
N ARG A 116 -18.28 20.41 4.14
CA ARG A 116 -17.19 20.40 5.12
C ARG A 116 -16.47 19.05 5.14
N GLN A 117 -17.15 17.94 4.89
CA GLN A 117 -16.54 16.62 4.73
C GLN A 117 -15.57 16.59 3.55
N ARG A 118 -15.99 17.12 2.39
CA ARG A 118 -15.11 17.24 1.22
C ARG A 118 -13.90 18.11 1.52
N ALA A 119 -14.11 19.30 2.08
CA ALA A 119 -13.02 20.21 2.42
C ALA A 119 -12.06 19.64 3.49
N TRP A 120 -12.56 18.84 4.43
CA TRP A 120 -11.73 18.10 5.39
C TRP A 120 -10.86 17.06 4.67
N GLY A 121 -11.45 16.32 3.72
CA GLY A 121 -10.73 15.36 2.88
C GLY A 121 -9.64 16.02 2.04
N ASP A 122 -9.97 17.13 1.36
CA ASP A 122 -9.02 17.91 0.57
C ASP A 122 -7.91 18.52 1.45
N ALA A 123 -8.21 18.87 2.70
CA ALA A 123 -7.21 19.35 3.66
C ALA A 123 -6.24 18.23 4.08
N LEU A 124 -6.75 17.02 4.34
CA LEU A 124 -5.95 15.88 4.77
C LEU A 124 -5.11 15.29 3.63
N TRP A 125 -5.75 15.00 2.50
CA TRP A 125 -5.15 14.26 1.37
C TRP A 125 -4.63 15.15 0.26
N GLY A 126 -5.12 16.39 0.19
CA GLY A 126 -4.80 17.29 -0.90
C GLY A 126 -5.77 17.14 -2.07
N THR A 127 -5.38 17.77 -3.17
CA THR A 127 -6.11 17.77 -4.44
C THR A 127 -5.12 17.48 -5.57
N ASP A 128 -5.62 17.37 -6.80
CA ASP A 128 -4.75 17.27 -7.99
C ASP A 128 -3.72 18.42 -8.10
N GLU A 129 -3.97 19.55 -7.43
CA GLU A 129 -3.17 20.77 -7.49
C GLU A 129 -2.34 21.05 -6.22
N SER A 130 -2.55 20.32 -5.13
CA SER A 130 -1.91 20.61 -3.85
C SER A 130 -1.74 19.40 -2.95
N SER A 131 -0.63 19.33 -2.21
CA SER A 131 -0.41 18.30 -1.20
C SER A 131 -1.29 18.50 0.03
N GLY A 132 -1.84 17.41 0.56
CA GLY A 132 -2.57 17.39 1.82
C GLY A 132 -1.67 17.52 3.05
N CYS A 133 -2.29 17.69 4.22
CA CYS A 133 -1.60 17.68 5.52
C CYS A 133 -0.90 16.35 5.80
N PHE A 134 -1.43 15.22 5.32
CA PHE A 134 -0.78 13.92 5.45
C PHE A 134 0.57 13.92 4.72
N ASP A 135 0.56 14.19 3.42
CA ASP A 135 1.75 14.16 2.55
C ASP A 135 2.77 15.25 2.87
N SER A 136 2.32 16.47 3.16
CA SER A 136 3.24 17.59 3.44
C SER A 136 4.01 17.46 4.74
N THR A 137 3.54 16.64 5.68
CA THR A 137 4.19 16.45 7.00
C THR A 137 5.05 15.19 7.07
N LEU A 138 5.04 14.37 6.01
CA LEU A 138 5.73 13.08 5.95
C LEU A 138 7.23 13.19 6.27
N GLN A 139 7.95 14.05 5.54
CA GLN A 139 9.39 14.24 5.70
C GLN A 139 9.75 14.82 7.07
N ALA A 140 8.91 15.70 7.63
CA ALA A 140 9.15 16.29 8.94
C ALA A 140 8.97 15.27 10.09
N ALA A 141 8.11 14.27 9.89
CA ALA A 141 7.95 13.16 10.83
C ALA A 141 9.06 12.12 10.71
N ALA A 142 9.62 11.96 9.51
CA ALA A 142 10.63 10.98 9.22
C ALA A 142 11.93 11.23 9.99
N ARG A 143 12.52 10.14 10.49
CA ARG A 143 13.84 10.16 11.14
C ARG A 143 14.99 9.96 10.15
N VAL A 144 14.63 9.60 8.92
CA VAL A 144 15.51 9.38 7.78
C VAL A 144 15.04 10.29 6.65
N ASP A 145 15.93 10.58 5.72
CA ASP A 145 15.59 11.27 4.50
C ASP A 145 14.74 10.33 3.61
N LEU A 146 13.42 10.59 3.50
CA LEU A 146 12.51 9.70 2.77
C LEU A 146 12.82 9.68 1.28
N ASP A 147 13.16 10.82 0.69
CA ASP A 147 13.48 10.91 -0.73
C ASP A 147 14.71 10.05 -1.05
N ALA A 148 15.77 10.22 -0.25
CA ALA A 148 16.96 9.39 -0.38
C ALA A 148 16.69 7.90 -0.08
N GLY A 149 15.76 7.60 0.84
CA GLY A 149 15.32 6.24 1.14
C GLY A 149 14.57 5.58 -0.02
N LEU A 150 13.66 6.33 -0.64
CA LEU A 150 12.89 5.93 -1.82
C LEU A 150 13.80 5.71 -3.03
N GLU A 151 14.67 6.67 -3.34
CA GLU A 151 15.66 6.53 -4.41
C GLU A 151 16.51 5.26 -4.24
N ARG A 152 16.92 4.98 -3.00
CA ARG A 152 17.67 3.75 -2.68
C ARG A 152 16.81 2.49 -2.87
N ALA A 153 15.56 2.51 -2.40
CA ALA A 153 14.65 1.37 -2.54
C ALA A 153 14.36 1.07 -4.01
N GLU A 154 14.11 2.10 -4.82
CA GLU A 154 13.94 2.02 -6.28
C GLU A 154 15.20 1.45 -6.96
N ALA A 155 16.39 1.93 -6.58
CA ALA A 155 17.65 1.42 -7.11
C ALA A 155 17.86 -0.07 -6.77
N ILE A 156 17.58 -0.49 -5.54
CA ILE A 156 17.69 -1.89 -5.10
C ILE A 156 16.66 -2.76 -5.83
N PHE A 157 15.44 -2.27 -5.99
CA PHE A 157 14.38 -2.97 -6.71
C PHE A 157 14.73 -3.14 -8.19
N ALA A 158 15.22 -2.08 -8.85
CA ALA A 158 15.71 -2.13 -10.23
C ALA A 158 16.88 -3.10 -10.37
N GLN A 159 17.82 -3.08 -9.42
CA GLN A 159 18.95 -4.01 -9.41
C GLN A 159 18.49 -5.46 -9.26
N ALA A 160 17.54 -5.74 -8.36
CA ALA A 160 16.95 -7.08 -8.20
C ALA A 160 16.28 -7.56 -9.49
N LYS A 161 15.51 -6.70 -10.18
CA LYS A 161 14.88 -7.03 -11.47
C LYS A 161 15.90 -7.30 -12.58
N SER A 162 17.05 -6.63 -12.53
CA SER A 162 18.13 -6.85 -13.50
C SER A 162 18.99 -8.10 -13.22
N ASP A 163 18.79 -8.77 -12.08
CA ASP A 163 19.53 -9.99 -11.76
C ASP A 163 19.19 -11.09 -12.77
N PRO A 164 20.19 -11.74 -13.41
CA PRO A 164 19.94 -12.75 -14.43
C PRO A 164 19.07 -13.91 -13.96
N SER A 165 19.14 -14.27 -12.68
CA SER A 165 18.32 -15.35 -12.13
C SER A 165 16.86 -14.93 -11.90
N VAL A 166 16.61 -13.65 -11.62
CA VAL A 166 15.26 -13.07 -11.55
C VAL A 166 14.68 -12.96 -12.96
N GLN A 167 15.44 -12.49 -13.94
CA GLN A 167 15.00 -12.43 -15.34
C GLN A 167 14.67 -13.82 -15.90
N ALA A 168 15.47 -14.84 -15.55
CA ALA A 168 15.15 -16.22 -15.90
C ALA A 168 13.83 -16.68 -15.30
N ALA A 169 13.60 -16.39 -14.00
CA ALA A 169 12.34 -16.73 -13.34
C ALA A 169 11.14 -15.95 -13.91
N GLU A 170 11.34 -14.71 -14.38
CA GLU A 170 10.29 -13.96 -15.08
C GLU A 170 9.94 -14.61 -16.41
N ASN A 171 10.93 -15.09 -17.18
CA ASN A 171 10.67 -15.83 -18.41
C ASN A 171 9.88 -17.13 -18.15
N ASP A 172 10.21 -17.85 -17.07
CA ASP A 172 9.47 -19.05 -16.66
C ASP A 172 8.01 -18.71 -16.30
N TYR A 173 7.80 -17.60 -15.59
CA TYR A 173 6.47 -17.08 -15.29
C TYR A 173 5.68 -16.75 -16.57
N LEU A 174 6.29 -16.04 -17.53
CA LEU A 174 5.67 -15.69 -18.79
C LEU A 174 5.30 -16.94 -19.62
N ALA A 175 6.19 -17.93 -19.65
CA ALA A 175 5.93 -19.20 -20.31
C ALA A 175 4.76 -19.97 -19.65
N CYS A 176 4.71 -19.98 -18.32
CA CYS A 176 3.62 -20.58 -17.55
C CYS A 176 2.28 -19.90 -17.87
N MET A 177 2.22 -18.56 -17.80
CA MET A 177 1.01 -17.81 -18.11
C MET A 177 0.57 -18.00 -19.57
N ALA A 178 1.50 -18.07 -20.52
CA ALA A 178 1.21 -18.38 -21.91
C ALA A 178 0.64 -19.80 -22.09
N ALA A 179 1.13 -20.79 -21.35
CA ALA A 179 0.57 -22.15 -21.34
C ALA A 179 -0.90 -22.16 -20.84
N HIS A 180 -1.23 -21.26 -19.91
CA HIS A 180 -2.60 -20.99 -19.46
C HIS A 180 -3.38 -20.04 -20.39
N ARG A 181 -2.85 -19.72 -21.58
CA ARG A 181 -3.45 -18.85 -22.61
C ARG A 181 -3.60 -17.39 -22.17
N HIS A 182 -2.81 -16.94 -21.21
CA HIS A 182 -2.72 -15.53 -20.81
C HIS A 182 -1.49 -14.88 -21.45
N GLN A 183 -1.70 -13.95 -22.38
CA GLN A 183 -0.62 -13.19 -23.02
C GLN A 183 -0.34 -11.91 -22.24
N ILE A 184 0.57 -12.03 -21.29
CA ILE A 184 1.11 -10.93 -20.49
C ILE A 184 2.52 -10.59 -20.95
N ARG A 185 2.96 -9.35 -20.73
CA ARG A 185 4.26 -8.85 -21.24
C ARG A 185 5.38 -8.92 -20.20
N SER A 186 5.01 -8.79 -18.94
CA SER A 186 5.86 -8.85 -17.75
C SER A 186 5.01 -9.26 -16.57
N ILE A 187 5.65 -9.60 -15.44
CA ILE A 187 4.90 -9.83 -14.21
C ILE A 187 4.14 -8.59 -13.73
N ASP A 188 4.73 -7.39 -13.90
CA ASP A 188 4.09 -6.13 -13.51
C ASP A 188 2.83 -5.82 -14.33
N SER A 189 2.76 -6.32 -15.58
CA SER A 189 1.65 -6.06 -16.49
C SER A 189 0.38 -6.88 -16.21
N PHE A 190 0.41 -7.78 -15.20
CA PHE A 190 -0.70 -8.68 -14.93
C PHE A 190 -2.03 -7.95 -14.64
N TYR A 191 -2.00 -6.94 -13.76
CA TYR A 191 -3.21 -6.20 -13.39
C TYR A 191 -3.77 -5.35 -14.55
N GLU A 192 -2.89 -4.78 -15.38
CA GLU A 192 -3.30 -4.11 -16.62
C GLU A 192 -3.99 -5.10 -17.58
N TYR A 193 -3.40 -6.29 -17.76
CA TYR A 193 -4.01 -7.36 -18.57
C TYR A 193 -5.41 -7.72 -18.05
N VAL A 194 -5.56 -7.98 -16.75
CA VAL A 194 -6.86 -8.30 -16.15
C VAL A 194 -7.87 -7.16 -16.37
N GLY A 195 -7.46 -5.91 -16.16
CA GLY A 195 -8.31 -4.74 -16.39
C GLY A 195 -8.82 -4.66 -17.83
N LEU A 196 -7.93 -4.85 -18.81
CA LEU A 196 -8.28 -4.86 -20.23
C LEU A 196 -9.21 -6.02 -20.61
N GLN A 197 -9.01 -7.21 -20.02
CA GLN A 197 -9.89 -8.35 -20.26
C GLN A 197 -11.27 -8.15 -19.65
N ALA A 198 -11.34 -7.57 -18.45
CA ALA A 198 -12.60 -7.24 -17.79
C ALA A 198 -13.39 -6.19 -18.60
N GLU A 199 -12.73 -5.19 -19.19
CA GLU A 199 -13.36 -4.20 -20.06
C GLU A 199 -13.94 -4.82 -21.34
N LYS A 200 -13.19 -5.74 -21.98
CA LYS A 200 -13.67 -6.49 -23.16
C LYS A 200 -14.90 -7.34 -22.83
N LEU A 201 -14.85 -8.14 -21.76
CA LEU A 201 -15.98 -8.97 -21.35
C LEU A 201 -17.19 -8.16 -20.89
N SER A 202 -16.98 -7.06 -20.17
CA SER A 202 -18.07 -6.15 -19.78
C SER A 202 -18.78 -5.57 -21.01
N THR A 203 -18.10 -5.52 -22.16
CA THR A 203 -18.66 -5.07 -23.44
C THR A 203 -19.34 -6.21 -24.21
N GLU A 204 -18.96 -7.48 -23.96
CA GLU A 204 -19.36 -8.62 -24.78
C GLU A 204 -20.39 -9.56 -24.14
N ALA A 205 -20.33 -9.86 -22.84
CA ALA A 205 -21.34 -10.57 -22.02
C ALA A 205 -20.72 -10.90 -20.65
N GLY A 206 -21.50 -10.78 -19.57
CA GLY A 206 -21.05 -11.01 -18.19
C GLY A 206 -20.52 -12.42 -17.89
N GLN A 207 -19.23 -12.63 -18.12
CA GLN A 207 -18.46 -13.79 -17.65
C GLN A 207 -17.32 -13.35 -16.73
N GLU A 208 -17.04 -14.17 -15.71
CA GLU A 208 -15.97 -13.98 -14.72
C GLU A 208 -14.61 -14.38 -15.31
N LEU A 209 -13.85 -13.41 -15.86
CA LEU A 209 -12.41 -13.58 -16.12
C LEU A 209 -11.55 -13.35 -14.87
N SER A 210 -12.15 -13.09 -13.70
CA SER A 210 -11.42 -12.67 -12.51
C SER A 210 -10.80 -13.80 -11.70
N ASP A 211 -11.23 -15.05 -11.82
CA ASP A 211 -10.82 -16.04 -10.80
C ASP A 211 -9.70 -16.96 -11.33
N ALA A 212 -9.82 -17.44 -12.57
CA ALA A 212 -8.82 -18.32 -13.18
C ALA A 212 -7.50 -17.61 -13.49
N ALA A 213 -7.55 -16.38 -14.00
CA ALA A 213 -6.33 -15.62 -14.31
C ALA A 213 -5.52 -15.29 -13.04
N TYR A 214 -6.20 -15.00 -11.93
CA TYR A 214 -5.55 -14.76 -10.63
C TYR A 214 -5.01 -16.05 -10.02
N ALA A 215 -5.74 -17.17 -10.13
CA ALA A 215 -5.24 -18.47 -9.68
C ALA A 215 -3.96 -18.88 -10.44
N HIS A 216 -3.98 -18.79 -11.78
CA HIS A 216 -2.79 -19.07 -12.59
C HIS A 216 -1.65 -18.11 -12.29
N HIS A 217 -1.93 -16.82 -12.09
CA HIS A 217 -0.91 -15.85 -11.68
C HIS A 217 -0.29 -16.22 -10.32
N ALA A 218 -1.10 -16.59 -9.32
CA ALA A 218 -0.60 -17.01 -8.02
C ALA A 218 0.32 -18.23 -8.12
N ASP A 219 -0.06 -19.22 -8.92
CA ASP A 219 0.73 -20.45 -9.13
C ASP A 219 2.01 -20.15 -9.93
N CYS A 220 1.89 -19.49 -11.08
CA CYS A 220 3.01 -19.20 -11.97
C CYS A 220 4.01 -18.20 -11.36
N SER A 221 3.56 -17.25 -10.54
CA SER A 221 4.44 -16.21 -9.96
C SER A 221 5.24 -16.69 -8.77
N LYS A 222 4.89 -17.83 -8.15
CA LYS A 222 5.55 -18.31 -6.93
C LYS A 222 7.07 -18.45 -7.09
N PRO A 223 7.61 -19.11 -8.13
CA PRO A 223 9.06 -19.24 -8.30
C PRO A 223 9.74 -17.89 -8.55
N TYR A 224 9.10 -16.99 -9.30
CA TYR A 224 9.57 -15.63 -9.49
C TYR A 224 9.64 -14.87 -8.16
N ASN A 225 8.57 -14.89 -7.38
CA ASN A 225 8.48 -14.18 -6.10
C ASN A 225 9.52 -14.70 -5.09
N GLU A 226 9.71 -16.01 -5.00
CA GLU A 226 10.76 -16.62 -4.17
C GLU A 226 12.15 -16.12 -4.59
N ARG A 227 12.46 -16.17 -5.90
CA ARG A 227 13.76 -15.74 -6.41
C ARG A 227 14.00 -14.24 -6.25
N PHE A 228 12.99 -13.42 -6.56
CA PHE A 228 13.04 -11.97 -6.42
C PHE A 228 13.29 -11.59 -4.96
N ASN A 229 12.53 -12.18 -4.02
CA ASN A 229 12.67 -11.90 -2.59
C ASN A 229 14.04 -12.30 -2.06
N ASP A 230 14.61 -13.42 -2.51
CA ASP A 230 15.95 -13.85 -2.12
C ASP A 230 17.04 -12.88 -2.59
N VAL A 231 16.97 -12.42 -3.85
CA VAL A 231 17.92 -11.43 -4.39
C VAL A 231 17.75 -10.09 -3.70
N HIS A 232 16.51 -9.62 -3.55
CA HIS A 232 16.18 -8.36 -2.90
C HIS A 232 16.68 -8.34 -1.45
N ARG A 233 16.49 -9.43 -0.69
CA ARG A 233 17.01 -9.56 0.68
C ARG A 233 18.54 -9.46 0.76
N LYS A 234 19.25 -10.09 -0.19
CA LYS A 234 20.72 -10.00 -0.26
C LYS A 234 21.21 -8.58 -0.55
N LEU A 235 20.53 -7.87 -1.45
CA LEU A 235 20.85 -6.47 -1.78
C LEU A 235 20.59 -5.52 -0.61
N LEU A 236 19.60 -5.85 0.24
CA LEU A 236 19.35 -5.15 1.51
C LEU A 236 20.37 -5.48 2.62
N GLY A 237 21.32 -6.40 2.37
CA GLY A 237 22.33 -6.81 3.36
C GLY A 237 21.88 -7.94 4.30
N GLY A 238 20.74 -8.57 4.04
CA GLY A 238 20.29 -9.77 4.75
C GLY A 238 21.11 -11.00 4.37
N LYS A 239 21.47 -11.81 5.37
CA LYS A 239 22.12 -13.12 5.16
C LYS A 239 21.15 -14.18 4.67
#